data_AF-A0A356UA98-F1
#
_entry.id   AF-A0A356UA98-F1
#
_cell.length_a   1.000
_cell.length_b   1.000
_cell.length_c   1.000
_cell.angle_alpha   90.00
_cell.angle_beta   90.00
_cell.angle_gamma   90.00
#
_symmetry.space_group_name_H-M   'P 1'
#
loop_
_entity.id
_entity.type
_entity.pdbx_description
1 polymer ?
#
loop_
_entity_poly.entity_id
_entity_poly.type
_entity_poly.pdbx_seq_one_letter_code
_entity_poly.pdbx_strand_id
1 'polypeptide(L)'
;ESINDEETDFTAQITNIKKAKPDVLVFTGYYREAALLMNEAKKQGLDISLIGGDGLYGQDLANLGGKAVEEKVIFYCGFSFSEDESNPASEKFLADYKAKYNEEPD
;
A
#
# COMPACT_ATOMS: atom_id res chain seq x y z
N GLU A 1 -12.51 -12.40 4.39
CA GLU A 1 -11.65 -13.45 3.81
C GLU A 1 -10.40 -13.56 4.66
N SER A 2 -9.90 -14.77 4.92
CA SER A 2 -8.55 -14.98 5.45
C SER A 2 -7.62 -15.33 4.30
N ILE A 3 -6.35 -14.99 4.44
CA ILE A 3 -5.29 -15.41 3.51
C ILE A 3 -4.21 -16.15 4.31
N ASN A 4 -3.43 -16.99 3.64
CA ASN A 4 -2.25 -17.60 4.25
C ASN A 4 -1.00 -16.76 3.96
N ASP A 5 -0.02 -16.85 4.85
CA ASP A 5 1.33 -16.37 4.54
C ASP A 5 1.83 -17.06 3.26
N GLU A 6 2.58 -16.31 2.45
CA GLU A 6 3.12 -16.78 1.17
C GLU A 6 2.08 -17.08 0.08
N GLU A 7 0.78 -16.85 0.32
CA GLU A 7 -0.26 -17.03 -0.69
C GLU A 7 0.00 -16.13 -1.92
N THR A 8 -0.23 -16.68 -3.10
CA THR A 8 0.07 -16.02 -4.39
C THR A 8 -1.12 -15.98 -5.35
N ASP A 9 -2.17 -16.77 -5.08
CA ASP A 9 -3.40 -16.78 -5.85
C ASP A 9 -4.54 -16.28 -4.97
N PHE A 10 -5.15 -15.16 -5.36
CA PHE A 10 -6.26 -14.53 -4.65
C PHE A 10 -7.57 -14.56 -5.44
N THR A 11 -7.63 -15.38 -6.50
CA THR A 11 -8.77 -15.39 -7.44
C THR A 11 -10.10 -15.64 -6.73
N ALA A 12 -10.13 -16.63 -5.83
CA ALA A 12 -11.34 -17.02 -5.11
C ALA A 12 -11.78 -15.96 -4.08
N GLN A 13 -10.82 -15.41 -3.34
CA GLN A 13 -11.03 -14.36 -2.34
C GLN A 13 -11.61 -13.12 -3.01
N ILE A 14 -11.00 -12.63 -4.10
CA ILE A 14 -11.50 -11.47 -4.85
C ILE A 14 -12.89 -11.75 -5.46
N THR A 15 -13.11 -12.96 -5.98
CA THR A 15 -14.43 -13.35 -6.51
C THR A 15 -15.51 -13.25 -5.43
N ASN A 16 -15.20 -13.69 -4.20
CA ASN A 16 -16.13 -13.63 -3.08
C ASN A 16 -16.32 -12.19 -2.56
N ILE A 17 -15.23 -11.44 -2.41
CA ILE A 17 -15.26 -10.02 -2.01
C ILE A 17 -16.13 -9.21 -3.00
N LYS A 18 -15.96 -9.41 -4.30
CA LYS A 18 -16.75 -8.71 -5.33
C LYS A 18 -18.25 -8.93 -5.19
N LYS A 19 -18.70 -10.12 -4.75
CA LYS A 19 -20.14 -10.41 -4.53
C LYS A 19 -20.74 -9.56 -3.42
N ALA A 20 -19.94 -9.18 -2.42
CA ALA A 20 -20.37 -8.33 -1.32
C ALA A 20 -20.53 -6.84 -1.72
N LYS A 21 -20.07 -6.46 -2.92
CA LYS A 21 -20.06 -5.08 -3.44
C LYS A 21 -19.50 -4.06 -2.44
N PRO A 22 -18.28 -4.29 -1.92
CA PRO A 22 -17.68 -3.39 -0.93
C PRO A 22 -17.25 -2.07 -1.58
N ASP A 23 -17.26 -1.00 -0.77
CA ASP A 23 -16.71 0.30 -1.16
C ASP A 23 -15.18 0.35 -1.00
N VAL A 24 -14.66 -0.37 0.00
CA VAL A 24 -13.23 -0.42 0.34
C VAL A 24 -12.80 -1.81 0.77
N LEU A 25 -11.52 -2.13 0.53
CA LEU A 25 -10.86 -3.32 1.05
C LEU A 25 -9.94 -2.89 2.21
N VAL A 26 -10.16 -3.42 3.41
CA VAL A 26 -9.20 -3.26 4.51
C VAL A 26 -8.29 -4.47 4.55
N PHE A 27 -6.98 -4.25 4.54
CA PHE A 27 -5.98 -5.31 4.53
C PHE A 27 -4.88 -5.05 5.57
N THR A 28 -4.55 -6.09 6.34
CA THR A 28 -3.62 -6.02 7.47
C THR A 28 -2.40 -6.93 7.29
N GLY A 29 -2.09 -7.33 6.06
CA GLY A 29 -0.88 -8.08 5.71
C GLY A 29 0.24 -7.18 5.15
N TYR A 30 1.12 -7.75 4.34
CA TYR A 30 2.28 -7.04 3.78
C TYR A 30 2.09 -6.62 2.31
N TYR A 31 2.95 -5.71 1.86
CA TYR A 31 2.92 -5.11 0.53
C TYR A 31 2.87 -6.12 -0.62
N ARG A 32 3.51 -7.29 -0.46
CA ARG A 32 3.57 -8.33 -1.48
C ARG A 32 2.17 -8.90 -1.76
N GLU A 33 1.48 -9.34 -0.72
CA GLU A 33 0.11 -9.88 -0.82
C GLU A 33 -0.87 -8.78 -1.22
N ALA A 34 -0.70 -7.56 -0.69
CA ALA A 34 -1.51 -6.40 -1.08
C ALA A 34 -1.43 -6.11 -2.59
N ALA A 35 -0.22 -6.12 -3.16
CA ALA A 35 -0.02 -5.92 -4.60
C ALA A 35 -0.71 -7.01 -5.43
N LEU A 36 -0.59 -8.28 -5.03
CA LEU A 36 -1.21 -9.41 -5.72
C LEU A 36 -2.75 -9.35 -5.61
N LEU A 37 -3.29 -9.03 -4.43
CA LEU A 37 -4.73 -8.82 -4.21
C LEU A 37 -5.29 -7.73 -5.12
N MET A 38 -4.63 -6.58 -5.17
CA MET A 38 -5.08 -5.45 -5.98
C MET A 38 -4.96 -5.72 -7.48
N ASN A 39 -3.90 -6.42 -7.91
CA ASN A 39 -3.76 -6.88 -9.29
C ASN A 39 -4.88 -7.83 -9.69
N GLU A 40 -5.24 -8.78 -8.83
CA GLU A 40 -6.36 -9.69 -9.09
C GLU A 40 -7.72 -8.97 -9.05
N ALA A 41 -7.93 -8.03 -8.11
CA ALA A 41 -9.13 -7.17 -8.09
C ALA A 41 -9.30 -6.43 -9.42
N LYS A 42 -8.24 -5.79 -9.89
CA LYS A 42 -8.23 -5.09 -11.18
C LYS A 42 -8.52 -6.03 -12.35
N LYS A 43 -7.88 -7.20 -12.39
CA LYS A 43 -8.10 -8.23 -13.43
C LYS A 43 -9.55 -8.71 -13.47
N GLN A 44 -10.20 -8.81 -12.32
CA GLN A 44 -11.62 -9.16 -12.22
C GLN A 44 -12.56 -7.97 -12.41
N GLY A 45 -12.05 -6.77 -12.71
CA GLY A 45 -12.85 -5.55 -12.89
C GLY A 45 -13.54 -5.09 -11.61
N LEU A 46 -12.95 -5.37 -10.45
CA LEU A 46 -13.30 -4.76 -9.17
C LEU A 46 -12.44 -3.51 -8.99
N ASP A 47 -13.05 -2.34 -9.19
CA ASP A 47 -12.41 -1.06 -8.91
C ASP A 47 -12.67 -0.69 -7.44
N ILE A 48 -11.65 -0.79 -6.60
CA ILE A 48 -11.77 -0.65 -5.15
C ILE A 48 -10.55 0.05 -4.58
N SER A 49 -10.73 0.80 -3.49
CA SER A 49 -9.63 1.36 -2.71
C SER A 49 -9.19 0.38 -1.63
N LEU A 50 -7.88 0.34 -1.39
CA LEU A 50 -7.24 -0.43 -0.33
C LEU A 50 -6.93 0.47 0.85
N ILE A 51 -7.34 0.07 2.04
CA ILE A 51 -6.91 0.66 3.30
C ILE A 51 -5.97 -0.33 3.98
N GLY A 52 -4.75 0.11 4.32
CA GLY A 52 -3.79 -0.75 5.01
C GLY A 52 -2.84 0.01 5.91
N GLY A 53 -2.06 -0.75 6.68
CA GLY A 53 -1.13 -0.20 7.67
C GLY A 53 0.31 -0.17 7.19
N ASP A 54 1.24 -0.09 8.16
CA ASP A 54 2.69 0.10 7.91
C ASP A 54 3.28 -1.01 7.03
N GLY A 55 2.72 -2.24 7.08
CA GLY A 55 3.18 -3.36 6.26
C GLY A 55 3.00 -3.17 4.75
N LEU A 56 2.17 -2.20 4.33
CA LEU A 56 1.96 -1.83 2.94
C LEU A 56 2.87 -0.68 2.49
N TYR A 57 3.50 0.02 3.45
CA TYR A 57 4.25 1.23 3.19
C TYR A 57 5.57 0.93 2.46
N GLY A 58 5.98 1.85 1.59
CA GLY A 58 7.21 1.78 0.83
C GLY A 58 7.07 1.49 -0.67
N GLN A 59 8.18 1.69 -1.38
CA GLN A 59 8.23 1.69 -2.85
C GLN A 59 7.90 0.31 -3.47
N ASP A 60 8.11 -0.78 -2.74
CA ASP A 60 7.87 -2.14 -3.21
C ASP A 60 6.39 -2.39 -3.57
N LEU A 61 5.44 -1.82 -2.82
CA LEU A 61 4.03 -1.93 -3.14
C LEU A 61 3.73 -1.31 -4.51
N ALA A 62 4.25 -0.11 -4.75
CA ALA A 62 4.09 0.60 -6.01
C ALA A 62 4.76 -0.16 -7.18
N ASN A 63 5.95 -0.71 -6.95
CA ASN A 63 6.70 -1.48 -7.95
C ASN A 63 5.96 -2.77 -8.36
N LEU A 64 5.37 -3.48 -7.40
CA LEU A 64 4.67 -4.75 -7.65
C LEU A 64 3.23 -4.55 -8.13
N GLY A 65 2.51 -3.57 -7.58
CA GLY A 65 1.10 -3.32 -7.87
C GLY A 65 0.85 -2.39 -9.06
N GLY A 66 1.79 -1.47 -9.35
CA GLY A 66 1.67 -0.46 -10.40
C GLY A 66 0.28 0.19 -10.43
N LYS A 67 -0.35 0.18 -11.61
CA LYS A 67 -1.69 0.75 -11.84
C LYS A 67 -2.84 0.07 -11.06
N ALA A 68 -2.59 -1.00 -10.32
CA ALA A 68 -3.60 -1.60 -9.44
C ALA A 68 -3.64 -0.93 -8.06
N VAL A 69 -2.55 -0.28 -7.66
CA VAL A 69 -2.41 0.39 -6.35
C VAL A 69 -2.27 1.91 -6.48
N GLU A 70 -1.85 2.40 -7.65
CA GLU A 70 -1.74 3.83 -7.95
C GLU A 70 -3.06 4.57 -7.65
N GLU A 71 -2.97 5.61 -6.80
CA GLU A 71 -4.10 6.43 -6.31
C GLU A 71 -5.23 5.64 -5.63
N LYS A 72 -4.97 4.40 -5.19
CA LYS A 72 -5.98 3.52 -4.58
C LYS A 72 -5.66 3.07 -3.17
N VAL A 73 -4.48 3.39 -2.65
CA VAL A 73 -4.04 2.94 -1.32
C VAL A 73 -4.11 4.10 -0.33
N ILE A 74 -4.79 3.87 0.78
CA ILE A 74 -4.88 4.78 1.92
C ILE A 74 -4.18 4.10 3.10
N PHE A 75 -3.18 4.78 3.66
CA PHE A 75 -2.45 4.30 4.82
C PHE A 75 -3.10 4.86 6.10
N TYR A 76 -3.50 3.99 7.03
CA TYR A 76 -4.03 4.43 8.33
C TYR A 76 -2.94 4.59 9.40
N CYS A 77 -1.75 4.08 9.12
CA CYS A 77 -0.53 4.34 9.86
C CYS A 77 0.61 4.51 8.85
N GLY A 78 1.45 5.51 9.10
CA GLY A 78 2.57 5.88 8.26
C GLY A 78 3.36 7.00 8.92
N PHE A 79 4.66 7.04 8.64
CA PHE A 79 5.48 8.19 8.98
C PHE A 79 5.16 9.31 7.96
N SER A 80 4.42 10.33 8.39
CA SER A 80 4.21 11.51 7.57
C SER A 80 5.11 12.63 8.07
N PHE A 81 6.10 13.02 7.28
CA PHE A 81 6.67 14.36 7.38
C PHE A 81 5.72 15.31 6.66
N SER A 82 4.67 15.77 7.35
CA SER A 82 3.87 16.84 6.80
C SER A 82 4.66 18.16 6.88
N GLU A 83 4.61 18.98 5.83
CA GLU A 83 5.19 20.33 5.88
C GLU A 83 4.60 21.15 7.04
N ASP A 84 3.34 20.85 7.40
CA ASP A 84 2.61 21.44 8.51
C ASP A 84 3.15 21.05 9.91
N GLU A 85 3.87 19.93 10.03
CA GLU A 85 4.55 19.47 11.26
C GLU A 85 6.07 19.61 11.18
N SER A 86 6.58 20.33 10.16
CA SER A 86 8.00 20.56 9.97
C SER A 86 8.63 21.27 11.17
N ASN A 87 9.80 20.76 11.59
CA ASN A 87 10.63 21.40 12.59
C ASN A 87 12.10 21.29 12.15
N PRO A 88 13.00 22.12 12.72
CA PRO A 88 14.40 22.16 12.28
C PRO A 88 15.13 20.80 12.36
N ALA A 89 14.73 19.91 13.26
CA ALA A 89 15.34 18.58 13.35
C ALA A 89 14.89 17.67 12.20
N SER A 90 13.60 17.69 11.85
CA SER A 90 13.07 16.93 10.71
C SER A 90 13.66 17.41 9.39
N GLU A 91 13.72 18.73 9.16
CA GLU A 91 14.33 19.30 7.96
C GLU A 91 15.80 18.92 7.80
N LYS A 92 16.56 18.99 8.91
CA LYS A 92 17.96 18.58 8.93
C LYS A 92 18.12 17.11 8.60
N PHE A 93 17.27 16.25 9.17
CA PHE A 93 17.28 14.82 8.87
C PHE A 93 17.04 14.55 7.39
N LEU A 94 16.00 15.15 6.79
CA LEU A 94 15.68 15.01 5.37
C LEU A 94 16.87 15.44 4.49
N ALA A 95 17.46 16.61 4.77
CA ALA A 95 18.60 17.12 4.02
C ALA A 95 19.84 16.21 4.13
N ASP A 96 20.18 15.77 5.35
CA ASP A 96 21.31 14.89 5.60
C ASP A 96 21.11 13.51 4.93
N TYR A 97 19.90 12.95 5.02
CA TYR A 97 19.55 11.66 4.43
C TYR A 97 19.69 11.71 2.91
N LYS A 98 19.07 12.71 2.27
CA LYS A 98 19.13 12.91 0.83
C LYS A 98 20.55 13.15 0.33
N ALA A 99 21.36 13.92 1.07
CA ALA A 99 22.76 14.15 0.71
C ALA A 99 23.60 12.86 0.78
N LYS A 100 23.24 11.92 1.66
CA LYS A 100 23.98 10.67 1.86
C LYS A 100 23.54 9.54 0.93
N TYR A 101 22.23 9.40 0.70
CA TYR A 101 21.63 8.25 0.01
C TYR A 101 21.09 8.60 -1.38
N ASN A 102 21.00 9.89 -1.72
CA ASN A 102 20.45 10.38 -2.99
C ASN A 102 19.01 9.93 -3.26
N GLU A 103 18.25 9.72 -2.18
CA GLU A 103 16.83 9.37 -2.16
C GLU A 103 16.16 10.03 -0.96
N GLU A 104 14.83 10.13 -0.97
CA GLU A 104 14.06 10.56 0.19
C GLU A 104 13.98 9.41 1.21
N PRO A 105 13.95 9.67 2.52
CA PRO A 105 13.72 8.61 3.50
C PRO A 105 12.29 8.08 3.38
N ASP A 106 12.17 6.75 3.44
CA ASP A 106 10.90 6.02 3.52
C ASP A 106 10.41 6.00 4.98
#